data_AF-A0AAU6MUV5-F1
#
_entry.id   AF-A0AAU6MUV5-F1
#
_cell.length_a   1.000
_cell.length_b   1.000
_cell.length_c   1.000
_cell.angle_alpha   90.00
_cell.angle_beta   90.00
_cell.angle_gamma   90.00
#
_symmetry.space_group_name_H-M   'P 1'
#
loop_
_entity.id
_entity.type
_entity.pdbx_description
1 polymer ?
#
loop_
_entity_poly.entity_id
_entity_poly.type
_entity_poly.pdbx_seq_one_letter_code
_entity_poly.pdbx_strand_id
1 'polypeptide(L)'
;MAVKGQKVLAYNRYLGLADELAARRDDFEPWFARLLDDGSGLTPQEAAAHWAHRAQLDPWTAELFERYDLLLLPTVPTTAWPAEGPDTLRAIQEGTLPIAFTSDLQ
;
A
#
# COMPACT_ATOMS: atom_id res chain seq x y z
N MET A 1 -9.20 -4.09 14.55
CA MET A 1 -10.29 -4.06 13.55
C MET A 1 -9.89 -3.24 12.31
N ALA A 2 -8.69 -3.48 11.74
CA ALA A 2 -8.10 -2.67 10.64
C ALA A 2 -7.95 -3.44 9.31
N VAL A 3 -8.39 -4.70 9.26
CA VAL A 3 -8.06 -5.66 8.19
C VAL A 3 -8.92 -5.48 6.92
N LYS A 4 -10.10 -4.84 7.01
CA LYS A 4 -11.07 -4.80 5.89
C LYS A 4 -10.71 -3.81 4.76
N GLY A 5 -10.11 -2.66 5.08
CA GLY A 5 -9.72 -1.66 4.08
C GLY A 5 -8.57 -2.12 3.18
N GLN A 6 -7.64 -2.90 3.76
CA GLN A 6 -6.49 -3.44 3.05
C GLN A 6 -6.90 -4.42 1.94
N LYS A 7 -7.95 -5.22 2.16
CA LYS A 7 -8.46 -6.19 1.17
C LYS A 7 -9.06 -5.51 -0.07
N VAL A 8 -9.77 -4.39 0.08
CA VAL A 8 -10.33 -3.63 -1.05
C VAL A 8 -9.22 -3.00 -1.90
N LEU A 9 -8.17 -2.49 -1.27
CA LEU A 9 -7.00 -1.95 -1.96
C LEU A 9 -6.23 -3.07 -2.70
N ALA A 10 -6.07 -4.23 -2.07
CA ALA A 10 -5.46 -5.40 -2.70
C ALA A 10 -6.26 -5.89 -3.91
N TYR A 11 -7.60 -5.95 -3.80
CA TYR A 11 -8.48 -6.28 -4.92
C TYR A 11 -8.34 -5.30 -6.09
N ASN A 12 -8.28 -3.98 -5.81
CA ASN A 12 -8.10 -2.98 -6.86
C ASN A 12 -6.77 -3.16 -7.62
N ARG A 13 -5.68 -3.50 -6.91
CA ARG A 13 -4.39 -3.84 -7.53
C ARG A 13 -4.46 -5.15 -8.32
N TYR A 14 -5.13 -6.16 -7.76
CA TYR A 14 -5.35 -7.44 -8.43
C TYR A 14 -6.04 -7.27 -9.78
N LEU A 15 -7.05 -6.40 -9.90
CA LEU A 15 -7.74 -6.14 -11.18
C LEU A 15 -6.79 -5.69 -12.31
N GLY A 16 -5.70 -5.00 -11.99
CA GLY A 16 -4.72 -4.54 -12.97
C GLY A 16 -3.61 -5.57 -13.26
N LEU A 17 -3.47 -6.60 -12.43
CA LEU A 17 -2.32 -7.52 -12.44
C LEU A 17 -2.72 -9.00 -12.52
N ALA A 18 -4.02 -9.31 -12.63
CA ALA A 18 -4.53 -10.68 -12.52
C ALA A 18 -3.90 -11.64 -13.56
N ASP A 19 -3.81 -11.19 -14.81
CA ASP A 19 -3.23 -12.00 -15.90
C ASP A 19 -1.73 -12.23 -15.70
N GLU A 20 -1.01 -11.20 -15.23
CA GLU A 20 0.43 -11.27 -14.97
C GLU A 20 0.75 -12.14 -13.76
N LEU A 21 -0.07 -12.03 -12.71
CA LEU A 21 0.01 -12.89 -11.53
C LEU A 21 -0.25 -14.36 -11.89
N ALA A 22 -1.21 -14.63 -12.79
CA ALA A 22 -1.49 -15.98 -13.25
C ALA A 22 -0.38 -16.55 -14.14
N ALA A 23 0.20 -15.72 -15.02
CA ALA A 23 1.21 -16.14 -15.99
C ALA A 23 2.63 -16.23 -15.41
N ARG A 24 2.98 -15.34 -14.48
CA ARG A 24 4.35 -15.13 -14.01
C ARG A 24 4.40 -14.88 -12.51
N ARG A 25 3.69 -15.70 -11.74
CA ARG A 25 3.61 -15.58 -10.28
C ARG A 25 4.97 -15.46 -9.61
N ASP A 26 5.94 -16.27 -10.03
CA ASP A 26 7.25 -16.36 -9.40
C ASP A 26 8.12 -15.11 -9.65
N ASP A 27 7.73 -14.23 -10.58
CA ASP A 27 8.36 -12.91 -10.79
C ASP A 27 7.94 -11.90 -9.70
N PHE A 28 6.92 -12.21 -8.89
CA PHE A 28 6.41 -11.34 -7.84
C PHE A 28 7.06 -11.66 -6.50
N GLU A 29 7.33 -10.63 -5.71
CA GLU A 29 7.71 -10.80 -4.31
C GLU A 29 6.67 -11.64 -3.55
N PRO A 30 7.07 -12.67 -2.77
CA PRO A 30 6.13 -13.61 -2.15
C PRO A 30 5.07 -12.95 -1.27
N TRP A 31 5.44 -11.88 -0.55
CA TRP A 31 4.50 -11.13 0.28
C TRP A 31 3.45 -10.38 -0.56
N PHE A 32 3.86 -9.88 -1.72
CA PHE A 32 2.99 -9.11 -2.62
C PHE A 32 2.06 -10.04 -3.39
N ALA A 33 2.56 -11.18 -3.85
CA ALA A 33 1.76 -12.22 -4.50
C ALA A 33 0.65 -12.71 -3.55
N ARG A 34 0.96 -12.99 -2.27
CA ARG A 34 -0.03 -13.32 -1.23
C ARG A 34 -1.07 -12.23 -1.03
N LEU A 35 -0.64 -10.96 -0.99
CA LEU A 35 -1.56 -9.83 -0.86
C LEU A 35 -2.57 -9.79 -2.01
N LEU A 36 -2.14 -10.03 -3.25
CA LEU A 36 -3.01 -10.05 -4.41
C LEU A 36 -3.98 -11.24 -4.39
N ASP A 37 -3.50 -12.43 -4.00
CA ASP A 37 -4.34 -13.61 -3.83
C ASP A 37 -5.43 -13.36 -2.78
N ASP A 38 -5.06 -12.81 -1.61
CA ASP A 38 -6.01 -12.45 -0.55
C ASP A 38 -7.03 -11.41 -1.03
N GLY A 39 -6.58 -10.45 -1.85
CA GLY A 39 -7.41 -9.43 -2.49
C GLY A 39 -8.41 -10.02 -3.48
N SER A 40 -8.03 -11.05 -4.24
CA SER A 40 -8.88 -11.68 -5.25
C SER A 40 -10.18 -12.27 -4.68
N GLY A 41 -10.17 -12.67 -3.41
CA GLY A 41 -11.33 -13.20 -2.69
C GLY A 41 -12.27 -12.13 -2.11
N LEU A 42 -12.24 -10.88 -2.57
CA LEU A 42 -13.15 -9.83 -2.12
C LEU A 42 -14.60 -10.12 -2.55
N THR A 43 -15.50 -10.21 -1.58
CA THR A 43 -16.93 -10.43 -1.85
C THR A 43 -17.69 -9.12 -2.08
N PRO A 44 -18.83 -9.14 -2.79
CA PRO A 44 -19.69 -7.97 -2.93
C PRO A 44 -20.15 -7.38 -1.58
N GLN A 45 -20.42 -8.23 -0.58
CA GLN A 45 -20.84 -7.81 0.76
C GLN A 45 -19.71 -7.07 1.49
N GLU A 46 -18.47 -7.57 1.38
CA GLU A 46 -17.29 -6.89 1.94
C GLU A 46 -17.03 -5.54 1.24
N ALA A 47 -17.17 -5.49 -0.08
CA ALA A 47 -17.04 -4.26 -0.86
C ALA A 47 -18.13 -3.23 -0.46
N ALA A 48 -19.39 -3.65 -0.38
CA ALA A 48 -20.50 -2.79 0.04
C ALA A 48 -20.31 -2.26 1.46
N ALA A 49 -19.87 -3.11 2.40
CA ALA A 49 -19.56 -2.69 3.76
C ALA A 49 -18.42 -1.66 3.81
N HIS A 50 -17.39 -1.82 2.98
CA HIS A 50 -16.31 -0.83 2.87
C HIS A 50 -16.82 0.52 2.37
N TRP A 51 -17.62 0.54 1.30
CA TRP A 51 -18.16 1.78 0.74
C TRP A 51 -19.14 2.47 1.68
N ALA A 52 -20.00 1.71 2.38
CA ALA A 52 -20.91 2.24 3.38
C ALA A 52 -20.14 2.90 4.55
N HIS A 53 -19.03 2.30 4.99
CA HIS A 53 -18.17 2.90 6.00
C HIS A 53 -17.45 4.16 5.47
N ARG A 54 -16.90 4.10 4.26
CA ARG A 54 -16.20 5.23 3.64
C ARG A 54 -17.10 6.44 3.44
N ALA A 55 -18.37 6.24 3.11
CA ALA A 55 -19.37 7.31 2.97
C ALA A 55 -19.61 8.10 4.27
N GLN A 56 -19.27 7.55 5.45
CA GLN A 56 -19.37 8.27 6.72
C GLN A 56 -18.22 9.26 6.93
N LEU A 57 -17.12 9.16 6.17
CA LEU A 57 -15.97 10.05 6.33
C LEU A 57 -16.26 11.46 5.84
N ASP A 58 -17.07 11.62 4.79
CA ASP A 58 -17.42 12.93 4.23
C ASP A 58 -18.17 13.81 5.24
N PRO A 59 -19.31 13.37 5.83
CA PRO A 59 -20.01 14.19 6.82
C PRO A 59 -19.19 14.41 8.10
N TRP A 60 -18.43 13.39 8.52
CA TRP A 60 -17.52 13.54 9.68
C TRP A 60 -16.44 14.59 9.43
N THR A 61 -15.85 14.60 8.23
CA THR A 61 -14.83 15.59 7.85
C THR A 61 -15.45 16.99 7.79
N ALA A 62 -16.67 17.12 7.25
CA ALA A 62 -17.39 18.39 7.23
C ALA A 62 -17.60 18.97 8.65
N GLU A 63 -18.09 18.16 9.60
CA GLU A 63 -18.27 18.58 11.01
C GLU A 63 -16.95 18.99 11.68
N LEU A 64 -15.84 18.36 11.28
CA LEU A 64 -14.52 18.72 11.80
C LEU A 64 -14.12 20.13 11.33
N PHE A 65 -14.32 20.44 10.05
CA PHE A 65 -13.96 21.74 9.47
C PHE A 65 -14.95 22.88 9.79
N GLU A 66 -16.13 22.58 10.35
CA GLU A 66 -16.98 23.62 10.96
C GLU A 66 -16.34 24.27 12.19
N ARG A 67 -15.42 23.58 12.86
CA ARG A 67 -14.78 24.03 14.11
C ARG A 67 -13.33 24.48 13.92
N TYR A 68 -12.69 24.05 12.85
CA TYR A 68 -11.26 24.26 12.63
C TYR A 68 -11.00 24.65 11.17
N ASP A 69 -10.26 25.73 10.96
CA ASP A 69 -9.88 26.19 9.61
C ASP A 69 -8.78 25.32 8.98
N LEU A 70 -7.97 24.64 9.81
CA LEU A 70 -6.81 23.85 9.39
C LEU A 70 -6.55 22.67 10.32
N LEU A 71 -6.15 21.55 9.74
CA LEU A 71 -5.61 20.39 10.46
C LEU A 71 -4.12 20.25 10.18
N LEU A 72 -3.31 20.16 11.24
CA LEU A 72 -1.88 19.91 11.16
C LEU A 72 -1.59 18.50 11.68
N LEU A 73 -1.08 17.64 10.79
CA LEU A 73 -0.84 16.23 11.07
C LEU A 73 0.56 15.83 10.57
N PRO A 74 1.29 14.97 11.30
CA PRO A 74 2.46 14.30 10.75
C PRO A 74 2.07 13.49 9.51
N THR A 75 2.84 13.61 8.43
CA THR A 75 2.60 12.85 7.19
C THR A 75 3.09 11.42 7.27
N VAL A 76 4.05 11.15 8.17
CA VAL A 76 4.63 9.83 8.42
C VAL A 76 4.79 9.62 9.93
N PRO A 77 4.61 8.38 10.44
CA PRO A 77 4.72 8.10 11.87
C PRO A 77 6.16 8.09 12.38
N THR A 78 7.14 7.88 11.49
CA THR A 78 8.56 7.77 11.83
C THR A 78 9.42 8.33 10.69
N THR A 79 10.68 8.64 11.00
CA THR A 79 11.70 8.93 9.99
C THR A 79 12.01 7.67 9.18
N ALA A 80 12.41 7.82 7.92
CA ALA A 80 12.78 6.70 7.07
C ALA A 80 13.85 5.82 7.73
N TRP A 81 13.66 4.50 7.68
CA TRP A 81 14.69 3.54 8.11
C TRP A 81 15.88 3.60 7.15
N PRO A 82 17.11 3.40 7.66
CA PRO A 82 18.28 3.26 6.80
C PRO A 82 18.09 2.05 5.87
N ALA A 83 18.38 2.22 4.58
CA ALA A 83 18.37 1.11 3.65
C ALA A 83 19.60 0.21 3.91
N GLU A 84 19.38 -1.10 4.00
CA GLU A 84 20.45 -2.10 3.87
C GLU A 84 20.81 -2.23 2.38
N GLY A 85 21.33 -1.15 1.80
CA GLY A 85 21.78 -1.10 0.41
C GLY A 85 23.26 -1.47 0.27
N PRO A 86 23.73 -1.82 -0.96
CA PRO A 86 25.16 -1.96 -1.21
C PRO A 86 25.89 -0.67 -0.83
N ASP A 87 27.13 -0.79 -0.36
CA ASP A 87 28.02 0.34 -0.06
C ASP A 87 27.92 1.35 -1.21
N THR A 88 27.49 2.57 -0.90
CA THR A 88 27.25 3.64 -1.88
C THR A 88 28.51 3.91 -2.70
N LEU A 89 29.70 3.69 -2.13
CA LEU A 89 30.98 3.77 -2.86
C LEU A 89 31.07 2.72 -3.97
N ARG A 90 30.63 1.48 -3.71
CA ARG A 90 30.63 0.41 -4.71
C ARG A 90 29.58 0.64 -5.79
N ALA A 91 28.39 1.09 -5.42
CA ALA A 91 27.31 1.41 -6.37
C ALA A 91 27.72 2.54 -7.34
N ILE A 92 28.44 3.56 -6.85
CA ILE A 92 28.99 4.64 -7.68
C ILE A 92 30.09 4.09 -8.62
N GLN A 93 30.97 3.22 -8.14
CA GLN A 93 32.01 2.58 -8.98
C GLN A 93 31.42 1.68 -10.07
N GLU A 94 30.32 1.00 -9.78
CA GLU A 94 29.60 0.11 -10.69
C GLU A 94 28.57 0.84 -11.58
N GLY A 95 28.44 2.17 -11.45
CA GLY A 95 27.55 3.00 -12.27
C GLY A 95 26.05 2.77 -11.99
N THR A 96 25.70 2.22 -10.83
CA THR A 96 24.31 1.94 -10.44
C THR A 96 23.76 3.11 -9.61
N LEU A 97 22.71 3.78 -10.10
CA LEU A 97 22.06 4.87 -9.36
C LEU A 97 21.27 4.33 -8.17
N PRO A 98 21.62 4.68 -6.92
CA PRO A 98 20.94 4.19 -5.73
C PRO A 98 19.69 5.05 -5.45
N ILE A 99 18.62 4.88 -6.24
CA ILE A 99 17.34 5.59 -6.01
C ILE A 99 16.17 4.61 -5.88
N ALA A 100 16.41 3.36 -5.49
CA ALA A 100 15.33 2.44 -5.12
C ALA A 100 15.86 1.21 -4.38
N PHE A 101 16.33 1.38 -3.15
CA PHE A 101 16.42 0.26 -2.21
C PHE A 101 15.54 0.60 -1.00
N THR A 102 14.22 0.51 -1.21
CA THR A 102 13.28 0.43 -0.08
C THR A 102 12.77 -1.00 -0.04
N SER A 103 13.18 -1.70 1.01
CA SER A 103 12.75 -3.01 1.50
C SER A 103 13.13 -4.26 0.68
N ASP A 104 14.34 -4.76 0.91
CA ASP A 104 14.57 -6.20 1.02
C ASP A 104 14.66 -6.52 2.52
N LEU A 105 13.65 -7.21 3.07
CA LEU A 105 13.74 -7.83 4.39
C LEU A 105 13.86 -9.34 4.14
N GLN A 106 15.05 -9.87 4.46
CA GLN A 106 15.33 -11.30 4.53
C GLN A 106 14.49 -12.00 5.62
#